data_AF-A0A9P9QFB4-F1
#
_entry.id   AF-A0A9P9QFB4-F1
#
_cell.length_a   1.000
_cell.length_b   1.000
_cell.length_c   1.000
_cell.angle_alpha   90.00
_cell.angle_beta   90.00
_cell.angle_gamma   90.00
#
_symmetry.space_group_name_H-M   'P 1'
#
loop_
_entity.id
_entity.type
_entity.pdbx_description
1 polymer ?
#
loop_
_entity_poly.entity_id
_entity_poly.type
_entity_poly.pdbx_seq_one_letter_code
_entity_poly.pdbx_strand_id
1 'polypeptide(L)'
;MAEAAIGVVSLGIQVCQGLLKYYGSWKDGRKDAAAMCSSVESLSATLAQLEQTLAGVSEVNTIINDSIEACRSSIEELEKKLSKVQSIADPGKLTTKIHDHGRRLLYPFRESTLVKLREIVTDIRSNLALAVDTTQLQTSLKISGQVRDLASFITDRDRDLESREIINWLSPLRFYECQVDTLSQQENGTGEWIFASSEFQDWVSGSKKTLWCWGQPGAGKTVLAYVPIRRLEKSAERIKARQ
;
A
#
# COMPACT_ATOMS: atom_id res chain seq x y z
N MET A 1 -1.97 -16.22 5.64
CA MET A 1 -0.67 -16.38 4.93
C MET A 1 0.48 -15.75 5.70
N ALA A 2 0.37 -14.47 6.14
CA ALA A 2 1.37 -13.86 7.02
C ALA A 2 1.64 -14.69 8.29
N GLU A 3 0.62 -15.25 8.94
CA GLU A 3 0.78 -16.14 10.11
C GLU A 3 1.61 -17.40 9.83
N ALA A 4 1.44 -18.02 8.66
CA ALA A 4 2.20 -19.20 8.27
C ALA A 4 3.69 -18.86 8.05
N ALA A 5 3.95 -17.68 7.48
CA ALA A 5 5.28 -17.15 7.26
C ALA A 5 5.96 -16.75 8.60
N ILE A 6 5.23 -16.13 9.52
CA ILE A 6 5.71 -15.87 10.90
C ILE A 6 6.09 -17.19 11.59
N GLY A 7 5.29 -18.25 11.43
CA GLY A 7 5.59 -19.57 11.96
C GLY A 7 6.92 -20.16 11.45
N VAL A 8 7.21 -20.02 10.15
CA VAL A 8 8.48 -20.47 9.54
C VAL A 8 9.67 -19.68 10.07
N VAL A 9 9.52 -18.36 10.20
CA VAL A 9 10.56 -17.49 10.72
C VAL A 9 10.86 -17.82 12.19
N SER A 10 9.83 -18.03 13.01
CA SER A 10 9.98 -18.44 14.41
C SER A 10 10.70 -19.78 14.54
N LEU A 11 10.33 -20.77 13.73
CA LEU A 11 11.02 -22.06 13.67
C LEU A 11 12.49 -21.89 13.28
N GLY A 12 12.78 -21.10 12.26
CA GLY A 12 14.15 -20.80 11.83
C GLY A 12 15.01 -20.20 12.95
N ILE A 13 14.45 -19.28 13.74
CA ILE A 13 15.13 -18.68 14.91
C ILE A 13 15.42 -19.75 15.97
N GLN A 14 14.45 -20.60 16.31
CA GLN A 14 14.63 -21.69 17.29
C GLN A 14 15.74 -22.66 16.86
N VAL A 15 15.75 -23.05 15.58
CA VAL A 15 16.78 -23.93 15.02
C VAL A 15 18.16 -23.25 15.06
N CYS A 16 18.25 -21.95 14.73
CA CYS A 16 19.49 -21.18 14.84
C CYS A 16 20.01 -21.14 16.29
N GLN A 17 19.14 -20.91 17.27
CA GLN A 17 19.51 -20.93 18.70
C GLN A 17 20.00 -22.31 19.14
N GLY A 18 19.37 -23.39 18.67
CA GLY A 18 19.81 -24.76 18.92
C GLY A 18 21.22 -25.04 18.37
N LEU A 19 21.51 -24.56 17.16
CA LEU A 19 22.85 -24.65 16.56
C LEU A 19 23.88 -23.83 17.33
N LEU A 20 23.55 -22.61 17.75
CA LEU A 20 24.46 -21.76 18.53
C LEU A 20 24.76 -22.36 19.90
N LYS A 21 23.77 -22.95 20.57
CA LYS A 21 23.98 -23.63 21.85
C LYS A 21 24.91 -24.83 21.70
N TYR A 22 24.78 -25.59 20.61
CA TYR A 22 25.59 -26.77 20.34
C TYR A 22 27.02 -26.43 19.93
N TYR A 23 27.19 -25.56 18.92
CA TYR A 23 28.50 -25.21 18.37
C TYR A 23 29.22 -24.11 19.18
N GLY A 24 28.51 -23.33 19.99
CA GLY A 24 29.06 -22.25 20.82
C GLY A 24 30.12 -22.72 21.81
N SER A 25 29.96 -23.93 22.36
CA SER A 25 30.94 -24.56 23.27
C SER A 25 32.29 -24.90 22.58
N TRP A 26 32.33 -24.83 21.25
CA TRP A 26 33.48 -25.17 20.41
C TRP A 26 33.99 -23.98 19.59
N LYS A 27 33.39 -22.79 19.76
CA LYS A 27 33.67 -21.54 19.01
C LYS A 27 35.13 -21.10 19.17
N ASP A 28 35.68 -21.21 20.38
CA ASP A 28 37.04 -20.74 20.69
C ASP A 28 38.15 -21.73 20.29
N GLY A 29 37.79 -22.99 20.01
CA GLY A 29 38.75 -24.06 19.73
C GLY A 29 39.02 -24.30 18.24
N ARG A 30 38.14 -23.85 17.33
CA ARG A 30 38.28 -24.09 15.88
C ARG A 30 37.68 -22.97 15.02
N LYS A 31 38.43 -22.58 13.99
CA LYS A 31 38.03 -21.56 13.00
C LYS A 31 36.73 -21.92 12.27
N ASP A 32 36.52 -23.19 11.91
CA ASP A 32 35.32 -23.59 11.17
C ASP A 32 34.04 -23.57 12.02
N ALA A 33 34.15 -23.88 13.32
CA ALA A 33 33.04 -23.73 14.26
C ALA A 33 32.74 -22.25 14.52
N ALA A 34 33.77 -21.41 14.64
CA ALA A 34 33.58 -19.96 14.76
C ALA A 34 32.88 -19.36 13.54
N ALA A 35 33.30 -19.76 12.32
CA ALA A 35 32.67 -19.35 11.07
C ALA A 35 31.21 -19.81 10.98
N MET A 36 30.93 -21.05 11.41
CA MET A 36 29.56 -21.58 11.45
C MET A 36 28.67 -20.79 12.43
N CYS A 37 29.15 -20.54 13.66
CA CYS A 37 28.42 -19.73 14.64
C CYS A 37 28.15 -18.32 14.11
N SER A 38 29.12 -17.66 13.48
CA SER A 38 28.93 -16.34 12.88
C SER A 38 27.88 -16.34 11.75
N SER A 39 27.89 -17.38 10.90
CA SER A 39 26.91 -17.51 9.81
C SER A 39 25.48 -17.70 10.36
N VAL A 40 25.33 -18.53 11.40
CA VAL A 40 24.04 -18.78 12.07
C VAL A 40 23.56 -17.55 12.87
N GLU A 41 24.45 -16.84 13.56
CA GLU A 41 24.15 -15.57 14.23
C GLU A 41 23.58 -14.55 13.24
N SER A 42 24.22 -14.43 12.07
CA SER A 42 23.75 -13.50 11.05
C SER A 42 22.45 -13.95 10.38
N LEU A 43 22.21 -15.26 10.19
CA LEU A 43 20.92 -15.77 9.72
C LEU A 43 19.80 -15.44 10.73
N SER A 44 20.06 -15.64 12.03
CA SER A 44 19.10 -15.32 13.08
C SER A 44 18.74 -13.82 13.10
N ALA A 45 19.72 -12.94 12.85
CA ALA A 45 19.47 -11.50 12.75
C ALA A 45 18.58 -11.15 11.54
N THR A 46 18.83 -11.76 10.37
CA THR A 46 18.00 -11.55 9.18
C THR A 46 16.57 -12.06 9.37
N LEU A 47 16.41 -13.22 10.02
CA LEU A 47 15.08 -13.76 10.36
C LEU A 47 14.30 -12.83 11.29
N ALA A 48 14.95 -12.27 12.32
CA ALA A 48 14.30 -11.33 13.24
C ALA A 48 13.86 -10.02 12.56
N GLN A 49 14.65 -9.51 11.61
CA GLN A 49 14.28 -8.34 10.80
C GLN A 49 13.08 -8.63 9.88
N LEU A 50 13.06 -9.83 9.29
CA LEU A 50 11.96 -10.25 8.44
C LEU A 50 10.66 -10.42 9.25
N GLU A 51 10.72 -10.93 10.48
CA GLU A 51 9.57 -11.03 11.39
C GLU A 51 8.91 -9.66 11.65
N GLN A 52 9.71 -8.62 11.93
CA GLN A 52 9.21 -7.26 12.17
C GLN A 52 8.53 -6.68 10.93
N THR A 53 9.09 -6.96 9.75
CA THR A 53 8.58 -6.44 8.47
C THR A 53 7.29 -7.16 8.08
N LEU A 54 7.24 -8.47 8.27
CA LEU A 54 6.10 -9.32 7.96
C LEU A 54 4.88 -9.01 8.85
N ALA A 55 5.11 -8.59 10.10
CA ALA A 55 4.05 -8.14 11.02
C ALA A 55 3.30 -6.88 10.53
N GLY A 56 3.91 -6.08 9.64
CA GLY A 56 3.33 -4.85 9.10
C GLY A 56 2.67 -4.99 7.72
N VAL A 57 2.73 -6.16 7.08
CA VAL A 57 2.32 -6.35 5.69
C VAL A 57 0.97 -7.08 5.61
N SER A 58 -0.03 -6.43 5.01
CA SER A 58 -1.38 -6.98 4.82
C SER A 58 -1.49 -7.98 3.65
N GLU A 59 -0.58 -7.91 2.68
CA GLU A 59 -0.59 -8.74 1.47
C GLU A 59 0.81 -9.26 1.16
N VAL A 60 1.01 -10.56 1.28
CA VAL A 60 2.26 -11.24 0.94
C VAL A 60 2.23 -11.59 -0.55
N ASN A 61 3.13 -11.00 -1.32
CA ASN A 61 3.21 -11.26 -2.76
C ASN A 61 3.71 -12.68 -3.08
N THR A 62 3.36 -13.21 -4.25
CA THR A 62 3.72 -14.56 -4.71
C THR A 62 5.22 -14.85 -4.64
N ILE A 63 6.06 -13.88 -5.00
CA ILE A 63 7.54 -14.00 -4.94
C ILE A 63 8.04 -14.15 -3.50
N ILE A 64 7.42 -13.44 -2.55
CA ILE A 64 7.76 -13.55 -1.12
C ILE A 64 7.33 -14.93 -0.61
N ASN A 65 6.18 -15.43 -1.06
CA ASN A 65 5.70 -16.76 -0.71
C ASN A 65 6.63 -17.87 -1.23
N ASP A 66 7.10 -17.76 -2.47
CA ASP A 66 8.06 -18.71 -3.06
C ASP A 66 9.39 -18.70 -2.30
N SER A 67 9.86 -17.51 -1.91
CA SER A 67 11.08 -17.35 -1.11
C SER A 67 10.93 -17.91 0.31
N ILE A 68 9.75 -17.77 0.91
CA ILE A 68 9.43 -18.30 2.25
C ILE A 68 9.30 -19.83 2.21
N GLU A 69 8.67 -20.40 1.18
CA GLU A 69 8.56 -21.85 1.03
C GLU A 69 9.91 -22.51 0.75
N ALA A 70 10.78 -21.86 -0.04
CA ALA A 70 12.17 -22.28 -0.20
C ALA A 70 12.92 -22.24 1.15
N CYS A 71 12.75 -21.18 1.95
CA CYS A 71 13.33 -21.09 3.29
C CYS A 71 12.79 -22.17 4.24
N ARG A 72 11.48 -22.45 4.20
CA ARG A 72 10.83 -23.49 5.01
C ARG A 72 11.50 -24.84 4.76
N SER A 73 11.64 -25.24 3.50
CA SER A 73 12.25 -26.52 3.11
C SER A 73 13.68 -26.65 3.61
N SER A 74 14.47 -25.58 3.49
CA SER A 74 15.86 -25.53 3.97
C SER A 74 15.96 -25.53 5.50
N ILE A 75 15.06 -24.85 6.21
CA ILE A 75 14.98 -24.84 7.69
C ILE A 75 14.61 -26.23 8.21
N GLU A 76 13.67 -26.92 7.58
CA GLU A 76 13.30 -28.30 7.93
C GLU A 76 14.47 -29.27 7.69
N GLU A 77 15.25 -29.07 6.62
CA GLU A 77 16.47 -29.86 6.41
C GLU A 77 17.52 -29.59 7.48
N LEU A 78 17.68 -28.32 7.88
CA LEU A 78 18.58 -27.90 8.95
C LEU A 78 18.16 -28.52 10.30
N GLU A 79 16.86 -28.55 10.59
CA GLU A 79 16.29 -29.18 11.80
C GLU A 79 16.47 -30.71 11.80
N LYS A 80 16.25 -31.37 10.65
CA LYS A 80 16.54 -32.81 10.49
C LYS A 80 18.01 -33.14 10.71
N LYS A 81 18.92 -32.23 10.34
CA LYS A 81 20.36 -32.37 10.62
C LYS A 81 20.69 -32.08 12.08
N LEU A 82 20.06 -31.08 12.69
CA LEU A 82 20.21 -30.75 14.10
C LEU A 82 19.76 -31.91 15.01
N SER A 83 18.57 -32.45 14.77
CA SER A 83 18.01 -33.58 15.54
C SER A 83 18.87 -34.83 15.47
N LYS A 84 19.42 -35.16 14.28
CA LYS A 84 20.40 -36.26 14.12
C LYS A 84 21.68 -36.02 14.91
N VAL A 85 22.15 -34.79 15.00
CA VAL A 85 23.35 -34.42 15.78
C VAL A 85 23.05 -34.49 17.28
N GLN A 86 21.87 -34.05 17.73
CA GLN A 86 21.46 -34.07 19.13
C GLN A 86 21.18 -35.49 19.65
N SER A 87 20.58 -36.39 18.86
CA SER A 87 20.32 -37.78 19.29
C SER A 87 21.59 -38.60 19.55
N ILE A 88 22.72 -38.19 18.95
CA ILE A 88 24.03 -38.84 19.13
C ILE A 88 24.74 -38.31 20.38
N ALA A 89 24.40 -37.10 20.84
CA ALA A 89 24.99 -36.44 21.99
C ALA A 89 24.27 -36.73 23.32
N ASP A 90 23.25 -37.60 23.31
CA ASP A 90 22.41 -37.90 24.47
C ASP A 90 23.19 -38.63 25.58
N PRO A 91 23.47 -37.99 26.73
CA PRO A 91 24.30 -38.56 27.80
C PRO A 91 23.64 -39.74 28.54
N GLY A 92 22.35 -40.00 28.30
CA GLY A 92 21.54 -40.94 29.09
C GLY A 92 21.53 -42.40 28.61
N LYS A 93 22.16 -42.74 27.47
CA LYS A 93 22.07 -44.10 26.88
C LYS A 93 23.38 -44.87 26.67
N LEU A 94 24.54 -44.33 27.02
CA LEU A 94 25.80 -45.10 26.96
C LEU A 94 26.48 -45.17 28.33
N THR A 95 26.06 -46.16 29.10
CA THR A 95 26.85 -46.65 30.23
C THR A 95 28.11 -47.34 29.73
N THR A 96 29.23 -46.89 30.30
CA THR A 96 30.44 -47.64 30.63
C THR A 96 31.40 -48.06 29.50
N LYS A 97 32.57 -47.39 29.54
CA LYS A 97 33.88 -47.81 28.99
C LYS A 97 34.10 -47.67 27.48
N ILE A 98 34.22 -46.44 26.99
CA ILE A 98 35.07 -46.13 25.83
C ILE A 98 35.95 -44.93 26.20
N HIS A 99 37.26 -45.10 26.01
CA HIS A 99 38.32 -44.20 26.46
C HIS A 99 38.14 -42.76 25.94
N ASP A 100 38.70 -41.81 26.67
CA ASP A 100 38.63 -40.34 26.53
C ASP A 100 39.01 -39.79 25.13
N HIS A 101 39.59 -40.63 24.25
CA HIS A 101 39.88 -40.33 22.85
C HIS A 101 38.70 -40.60 21.90
N GLY A 102 37.67 -41.34 22.32
CA GLY A 102 36.47 -41.59 21.53
C GLY A 102 35.59 -40.35 21.35
N ARG A 103 35.64 -39.40 22.30
CA ARG A 103 34.97 -38.09 22.16
C ARG A 103 35.62 -37.20 21.09
N ARG A 104 36.90 -37.40 20.77
CA ARG A 104 37.58 -36.73 19.65
C ARG A 104 37.15 -37.25 18.27
N LEU A 105 36.51 -38.43 18.23
CA LEU A 105 36.08 -39.14 17.00
C LEU A 105 34.55 -39.29 16.90
N LEU A 106 33.81 -38.77 17.87
CA LEU A 106 32.37 -38.57 17.71
C LEU A 106 32.15 -37.69 16.48
N TYR A 107 30.96 -37.80 15.92
CA TYR A 107 30.60 -37.43 14.58
C TYR A 107 30.58 -35.91 14.21
N PRO A 108 30.76 -34.89 15.09
CA PRO A 108 30.37 -33.52 14.74
C PRO A 108 31.41 -32.72 13.93
N PHE A 109 32.45 -33.36 13.38
CA PHE A 109 33.50 -32.64 12.63
C PHE A 109 33.99 -33.35 11.36
N ARG A 110 33.12 -34.07 10.66
CA ARG A 110 33.34 -34.23 9.23
C ARG A 110 33.21 -32.84 8.60
N GLU A 111 34.30 -32.34 8.03
CA GLU A 111 34.34 -31.10 7.23
C GLU A 111 33.15 -31.03 6.26
N SER A 112 32.81 -32.15 5.64
CA SER A 112 31.65 -32.28 4.74
C SER A 112 30.29 -31.99 5.38
N THR A 113 30.10 -32.22 6.68
CA THR A 113 28.85 -31.88 7.39
C THR A 113 28.78 -30.37 7.67
N LEU A 114 29.90 -29.77 8.10
CA LEU A 114 29.97 -28.32 8.34
C LEU A 114 29.83 -27.53 7.02
N VAL A 115 30.45 -28.02 5.95
CA VAL A 115 30.31 -27.45 4.60
C VAL A 115 28.85 -27.50 4.15
N LYS A 116 28.16 -28.64 4.29
CA LYS A 116 26.74 -28.77 3.94
C LYS A 116 25.82 -27.90 4.80
N LEU A 117 26.12 -27.75 6.09
CA LEU A 117 25.34 -26.85 6.95
C LEU A 117 25.55 -25.39 6.57
N ARG A 118 26.78 -25.00 6.24
CA ARG A 118 27.10 -23.65 5.77
C ARG A 118 26.45 -23.34 4.42
N GLU A 119 26.43 -24.32 3.51
CA GLU A 119 25.73 -24.24 2.23
C GLU A 119 24.24 -23.94 2.45
N ILE A 120 23.56 -24.74 3.27
CA ILE A 120 22.14 -24.51 3.61
C ILE A 120 21.92 -23.14 4.25
N VAL A 121 22.77 -22.72 5.19
CA VAL A 121 22.65 -21.39 5.82
C VAL A 121 22.86 -20.27 4.79
N THR A 122 23.74 -20.46 3.82
CA THR A 122 23.99 -19.48 2.75
C THR A 122 22.80 -19.38 1.79
N ASP A 123 22.22 -20.52 1.43
CA ASP A 123 21.03 -20.59 0.58
C ASP A 123 19.82 -19.91 1.24
N ILE A 124 19.58 -20.20 2.52
CA ILE A 124 18.52 -19.53 3.30
C ILE A 124 18.75 -18.01 3.30
N ARG A 125 19.98 -17.56 3.57
CA ARG A 125 20.29 -16.12 3.57
C ARG A 125 20.04 -15.47 2.22
N SER A 126 20.40 -16.13 1.12
CA SER A 126 20.19 -15.61 -0.24
C SER A 126 18.70 -15.44 -0.53
N ASN A 127 17.88 -16.43 -0.18
CA ASN A 127 16.44 -16.38 -0.36
C ASN A 127 15.79 -15.29 0.50
N LEU A 128 16.23 -15.14 1.76
CA LEU A 128 15.75 -14.08 2.65
C LEU A 128 16.15 -12.68 2.16
N ALA A 129 17.37 -12.50 1.64
CA ALA A 129 17.81 -11.22 1.10
C ALA A 129 16.92 -10.76 -0.05
N LEU A 130 16.61 -11.67 -0.99
CA LEU A 130 15.68 -11.38 -2.09
C LEU A 130 14.27 -11.02 -1.60
N ALA A 131 13.78 -11.70 -0.55
CA ALA A 131 12.47 -11.39 0.04
C ALA A 131 12.46 -10.00 0.72
N VAL A 132 13.52 -9.64 1.45
CA VAL A 132 13.66 -8.32 2.07
C VAL A 132 13.75 -7.21 1.01
N ASP A 133 14.59 -7.37 0.00
CA ASP A 133 14.73 -6.37 -1.07
C ASP A 133 13.40 -6.18 -1.82
N THR A 134 12.68 -7.27 -2.09
CA THR A 134 11.38 -7.23 -2.76
C THR A 134 10.32 -6.51 -1.91
N THR A 135 10.27 -6.78 -0.59
CA THR A 135 9.34 -6.08 0.31
C THR A 135 9.67 -4.59 0.41
N GLN A 136 10.96 -4.24 0.51
CA GLN A 136 11.42 -2.85 0.55
C GLN A 136 11.04 -2.08 -0.73
N LEU A 137 11.25 -2.68 -1.90
CA LEU A 137 10.84 -2.09 -3.18
C LEU A 137 9.32 -1.87 -3.25
N GLN A 138 8.53 -2.83 -2.77
CA GLN A 138 7.07 -2.72 -2.76
C GLN A 138 6.58 -1.60 -1.85
N THR A 139 7.13 -1.49 -0.63
CA THR A 139 6.82 -0.38 0.27
C THR A 139 7.19 0.96 -0.35
N SER A 140 8.35 1.05 -1.01
CA SER A 140 8.79 2.25 -1.72
C SER A 140 7.85 2.63 -2.87
N LEU A 141 7.36 1.66 -3.65
CA LEU A 141 6.40 1.90 -4.73
C LEU A 141 5.05 2.39 -4.18
N LYS A 142 4.58 1.81 -3.07
CA LYS A 142 3.33 2.24 -2.42
C LYS A 142 3.43 3.67 -1.89
N ILE A 143 4.53 4.01 -1.21
CA ILE A 143 4.79 5.38 -0.72
C ILE A 143 4.86 6.34 -1.91
N SER A 144 5.58 5.99 -2.97
CA SER A 144 5.69 6.82 -4.18
C SER A 144 4.32 7.07 -4.82
N GLY A 145 3.45 6.06 -4.88
CA GLY A 145 2.06 6.20 -5.33
C GLY A 145 1.27 7.18 -4.48
N GLN A 146 1.28 7.00 -3.14
CA GLN A 146 0.58 7.89 -2.23
C GLN A 146 1.07 9.35 -2.29
N VAL A 147 2.38 9.56 -2.45
CA VAL A 147 2.96 10.89 -2.63
C VAL A 147 2.50 11.53 -3.95
N ARG A 148 2.41 10.74 -5.03
CA ARG A 148 1.89 11.21 -6.32
C ARG A 148 0.43 11.62 -6.22
N ASP A 149 -0.40 10.83 -5.55
CA ASP A 149 -1.83 11.12 -5.37
C ASP A 149 -2.04 12.36 -4.48
N LEU A 150 -1.21 12.53 -3.44
CA LEU A 150 -1.23 13.74 -2.64
C LEU A 150 -0.81 14.97 -3.45
N ALA A 151 0.24 14.83 -4.27
CA ALA A 151 0.70 15.91 -5.14
C ALA A 151 -0.37 16.35 -6.15
N SER A 152 -1.07 15.40 -6.78
CA SER A 152 -2.17 15.71 -7.71
C SER A 152 -3.32 16.42 -7.00
N PHE A 153 -3.72 15.94 -5.81
CA PHE A 153 -4.76 16.59 -5.00
C PHE A 153 -4.40 18.04 -4.64
N ILE A 154 -3.13 18.30 -4.27
CA ILE A 154 -2.65 19.65 -3.96
C ILE A 154 -2.70 20.52 -5.22
N THR A 155 -2.23 20.04 -6.37
CA THR A 155 -2.25 20.82 -7.62
C THR A 155 -3.66 21.13 -8.12
N ASP A 156 -4.61 20.21 -7.93
CA ASP A 156 -6.01 20.43 -8.31
C ASP A 156 -6.68 21.45 -7.38
N ARG A 157 -6.38 21.38 -6.08
CA ARG A 157 -6.80 22.40 -5.09
C ARG A 157 -6.26 23.78 -5.43
N ASP A 158 -4.99 23.87 -5.79
CA ASP A 158 -4.33 25.14 -6.14
C ASP A 158 -4.97 25.77 -7.38
N ARG A 159 -5.22 24.96 -8.42
CA ARG A 159 -5.93 25.40 -9.63
C ARG A 159 -7.36 25.88 -9.34
N ASP A 160 -8.09 25.22 -8.44
CA ASP A 160 -9.44 25.65 -8.04
C ASP A 160 -9.40 26.99 -7.28
N LEU A 161 -8.39 27.19 -6.42
CA LEU A 161 -8.18 28.46 -5.72
C LEU A 161 -7.86 29.59 -6.71
N GLU A 162 -6.91 29.39 -7.62
CA GLU A 162 -6.58 30.36 -8.67
C GLU A 162 -7.81 30.70 -9.52
N SER A 163 -8.57 29.67 -9.92
CA SER A 163 -9.79 29.86 -10.71
C SER A 163 -10.82 30.73 -9.97
N ARG A 164 -10.99 30.51 -8.66
CA ARG A 164 -11.90 31.33 -7.83
C ARG A 164 -11.40 32.76 -7.66
N GLU A 165 -10.10 32.96 -7.50
CA GLU A 165 -9.51 34.31 -7.43
C GLU A 165 -9.72 35.07 -8.74
N ILE A 166 -9.50 34.43 -9.89
CA ILE A 166 -9.77 35.02 -11.21
C ILE A 166 -11.26 35.36 -11.36
N ILE A 167 -12.16 34.46 -10.97
CA ILE A 167 -13.62 34.72 -11.02
C ILE A 167 -13.98 35.92 -10.14
N ASN A 168 -13.46 35.98 -8.91
CA ASN A 168 -13.70 37.08 -7.98
C ASN A 168 -13.13 38.41 -8.51
N TRP A 169 -11.97 38.38 -9.18
CA TRP A 169 -11.37 39.56 -9.80
C TRP A 169 -12.16 40.04 -11.03
N LEU A 170 -12.57 39.13 -11.92
CA LEU A 170 -13.31 39.45 -13.14
C LEU A 170 -14.71 40.01 -12.84
N SER A 171 -15.37 39.50 -11.82
CA SER A 171 -16.68 39.99 -11.40
C SER A 171 -16.82 39.93 -9.88
N PRO A 172 -16.43 41.01 -9.17
CA PRO A 172 -16.71 41.17 -7.74
C PRO A 172 -18.22 41.14 -7.46
N LEU A 173 -19.03 41.45 -8.48
CA LEU A 173 -20.48 41.33 -8.44
C LEU A 173 -20.87 39.85 -8.51
N ARG A 174 -21.45 39.35 -7.42
CA ARG A 174 -22.14 38.07 -7.41
C ARG A 174 -23.43 38.22 -8.24
N PHE A 175 -23.30 38.02 -9.56
CA PHE A 175 -24.40 38.16 -10.51
C PHE A 175 -25.64 37.39 -10.07
N TYR A 176 -25.44 36.19 -9.51
CA TYR A 176 -26.50 35.38 -8.92
C TYR A 176 -27.20 36.06 -7.75
N GLU A 177 -26.48 36.69 -6.81
CA GLU A 177 -27.10 37.36 -5.67
C GLU A 177 -27.88 38.61 -6.10
N CYS A 178 -27.28 39.44 -6.95
CA CYS A 178 -27.96 40.60 -7.52
C CYS A 178 -29.21 40.19 -8.32
N GLN A 179 -29.15 39.02 -8.96
CA GLN A 179 -30.26 38.43 -9.70
C GLN A 179 -31.35 37.92 -8.78
N VAL A 180 -31.01 37.18 -7.71
CA VAL A 180 -31.96 36.75 -6.67
C VAL A 180 -32.65 37.95 -6.04
N ASP A 181 -31.92 39.03 -5.75
CA ASP A 181 -32.48 40.28 -5.24
C ASP A 181 -33.40 40.97 -6.25
N THR A 182 -33.02 40.97 -7.54
CA THR A 182 -33.85 41.53 -8.62
C THR A 182 -35.15 40.74 -8.80
N LEU A 183 -35.15 39.45 -8.48
CA LEU A 183 -36.32 38.58 -8.58
C LEU A 183 -37.17 38.57 -7.32
N SER A 184 -36.57 38.77 -6.15
CA SER A 184 -37.32 38.90 -4.90
C SER A 184 -38.17 40.17 -4.92
N GLN A 185 -37.75 41.18 -5.69
CA GLN A 185 -38.50 42.41 -5.96
C GLN A 185 -39.51 42.28 -7.12
N GLN A 186 -39.61 41.10 -7.75
CA GLN A 186 -40.54 40.88 -8.86
C GLN A 186 -41.97 40.69 -8.34
N GLU A 187 -42.92 41.46 -8.87
CA GLU A 187 -44.35 41.26 -8.64
C GLU A 187 -44.86 40.01 -9.37
N ASN A 188 -45.73 39.25 -8.70
CA ASN A 188 -46.28 37.98 -9.22
C ASN A 188 -46.93 38.18 -10.61
N GLY A 189 -46.53 37.35 -11.58
CA GLY A 189 -47.02 37.40 -12.97
C GLY A 189 -46.20 38.29 -13.92
N THR A 190 -45.25 39.08 -13.42
CA THR A 190 -44.38 39.92 -14.26
C THR A 190 -43.52 39.04 -15.17
N GLY A 191 -43.49 39.32 -16.47
CA GLY A 191 -42.66 38.57 -17.42
C GLY A 191 -43.20 37.21 -17.84
N GLU A 192 -44.33 36.73 -17.31
CA GLU A 192 -44.93 35.47 -17.77
C GLU A 192 -45.50 35.58 -19.20
N TRP A 193 -45.88 36.79 -19.60
CA TRP A 193 -46.33 37.09 -20.97
C TRP A 193 -45.29 36.71 -22.04
N ILE A 194 -43.99 36.72 -21.71
CA ILE A 194 -42.94 36.38 -22.67
C ILE A 194 -43.05 34.91 -23.11
N PHE A 195 -43.56 34.03 -22.25
CA PHE A 195 -43.72 32.60 -22.55
C PHE A 195 -44.82 32.33 -23.59
N ALA A 196 -45.80 33.22 -23.68
CA ALA A 196 -46.85 33.16 -24.67
C ALA A 196 -46.44 33.79 -26.02
N SER A 197 -45.30 34.50 -26.07
CA SER A 197 -44.81 35.13 -27.31
C SER A 197 -44.28 34.10 -28.30
N SER A 198 -44.56 34.30 -29.58
CA SER A 198 -44.05 33.42 -30.65
C SER A 198 -42.54 33.53 -30.77
N GLU A 199 -41.97 34.71 -30.50
CA GLU A 199 -40.52 34.95 -30.50
C GLU A 199 -39.79 34.09 -29.47
N PHE A 200 -40.39 33.90 -28.29
CA PHE A 200 -39.84 33.03 -27.27
C PHE A 200 -39.93 31.55 -27.67
N GLN A 201 -41.05 31.12 -28.22
CA GLN A 201 -41.24 29.73 -28.68
C GLN A 201 -40.29 29.38 -29.84
N ASP A 202 -40.06 30.32 -30.77
CA ASP A 202 -39.08 30.18 -31.84
C ASP A 202 -37.65 30.07 -31.30
N TRP A 203 -37.33 30.81 -30.24
CA TRP A 203 -36.01 30.75 -29.60
C TRP A 203 -35.79 29.44 -28.83
N VAL A 204 -36.79 28.99 -28.06
CA VAL A 204 -36.72 27.73 -27.30
C VAL A 204 -36.68 26.51 -28.22
N SER A 205 -37.42 26.53 -29.34
CA SER A 205 -37.38 25.47 -30.34
C SER A 205 -36.06 25.43 -31.13
N GLY A 206 -35.19 26.44 -30.99
CA GLY A 206 -33.94 26.56 -31.74
C GLY A 206 -34.12 27.10 -33.16
N SER A 207 -35.35 27.44 -33.57
CA SER A 207 -35.67 28.05 -34.87
C SER A 207 -35.03 29.44 -35.01
N LYS A 208 -34.87 30.17 -33.90
CA LYS A 208 -34.09 31.41 -33.80
C LYS A 208 -32.98 31.26 -32.77
N LYS A 209 -31.77 31.70 -33.09
CA LYS A 209 -30.61 31.62 -32.17
C LYS A 209 -30.55 32.75 -31.14
N THR A 210 -31.24 33.86 -31.39
CA THR A 210 -31.18 35.06 -30.55
C THR A 210 -32.58 35.58 -30.27
N LEU A 211 -32.89 35.83 -29.00
CA LEU A 211 -34.09 36.53 -28.54
C LEU A 211 -33.70 37.96 -28.18
N TRP A 212 -34.33 38.95 -28.83
CA TRP A 212 -34.04 40.36 -28.59
C TRP A 212 -35.14 41.00 -27.75
N CYS A 213 -34.82 41.40 -26.51
CA CYS A 213 -35.76 42.09 -25.61
C CYS A 213 -35.44 43.59 -25.58
N TRP A 214 -36.24 44.41 -26.26
CA TRP A 214 -36.10 45.87 -26.24
C TRP A 214 -37.09 46.51 -25.25
N GLY A 215 -36.78 47.72 -24.78
CA GLY A 215 -37.66 48.49 -23.91
C GLY A 215 -36.95 49.73 -23.34
N GLN A 216 -37.71 50.65 -22.77
CA GLN A 216 -37.17 51.84 -22.11
C GLN A 216 -36.37 51.48 -20.84
N PRO A 217 -35.44 52.34 -20.37
CA PRO A 217 -34.80 52.15 -19.07
C PRO A 217 -35.84 51.93 -17.96
N GLY A 218 -35.58 51.02 -17.03
CA GLY A 218 -36.54 50.66 -15.97
C GLY A 218 -37.67 49.69 -16.38
N ALA A 219 -37.82 49.35 -17.67
CA ALA A 219 -38.87 48.43 -18.14
C ALA A 219 -38.67 46.94 -17.76
N GLY A 220 -37.76 46.61 -16.83
CA GLY A 220 -37.56 45.24 -16.36
C GLY A 220 -36.83 44.29 -17.33
N LYS A 221 -36.06 44.81 -18.30
CA LYS A 221 -35.29 43.97 -19.25
C LYS A 221 -34.37 42.95 -18.56
N THR A 222 -33.72 43.34 -17.45
CA THR A 222 -32.87 42.45 -16.64
C THR A 222 -33.68 41.32 -15.99
N VAL A 223 -34.90 41.62 -15.51
CA VAL A 223 -35.84 40.62 -14.99
C VAL A 223 -36.26 39.65 -16.12
N LEU A 224 -36.58 40.19 -17.30
CA LEU A 224 -36.96 39.41 -18.48
C LEU A 224 -35.85 38.52 -19.03
N ALA A 225 -34.57 38.86 -18.81
CA ALA A 225 -33.46 37.99 -19.17
C ALA A 225 -33.39 36.73 -18.29
N TYR A 226 -33.83 36.83 -17.03
CA TYR A 226 -33.74 35.72 -16.08
C TYR A 226 -34.98 34.82 -16.02
N VAL A 227 -36.18 35.40 -16.13
CA VAL A 227 -37.45 34.66 -16.04
C VAL A 227 -37.47 33.40 -16.96
N PRO A 228 -37.02 33.50 -18.23
CA PRO A 228 -36.74 32.36 -19.09
C PRO A 228 -35.78 31.31 -18.54
N ILE A 229 -34.60 31.75 -18.09
CA ILE A 229 -33.52 30.87 -17.61
C ILE A 229 -34.01 30.04 -16.43
N ARG A 230 -34.65 30.67 -15.45
CA ARG A 230 -35.24 30.01 -14.27
C ARG A 230 -36.28 28.95 -14.65
N ARG A 231 -37.10 29.23 -15.65
CA ARG A 231 -38.15 28.31 -16.10
C ARG A 231 -37.56 27.08 -16.78
N LEU A 232 -36.49 27.29 -17.55
CA LEU A 232 -35.75 26.22 -18.23
C LEU A 232 -34.98 25.36 -17.22
N GLU A 233 -34.29 25.96 -16.23
CA GLU A 233 -33.62 25.25 -15.14
C GLU A 233 -34.58 24.34 -14.36
N LYS A 234 -35.71 24.89 -13.90
CA LYS A 234 -36.76 24.11 -13.22
C LYS A 234 -37.33 22.99 -14.08
N SER A 235 -37.38 23.17 -15.40
CA SER A 235 -37.87 22.14 -16.32
C SER A 235 -36.82 21.04 -16.54
N ALA A 236 -35.54 21.40 -16.63
CA ALA A 236 -34.42 20.47 -16.72
C ALA A 236 -34.26 19.62 -15.45
N GLU A 237 -34.39 20.23 -14.26
CA GLU A 237 -34.37 19.51 -12.97
C GLU A 237 -35.51 18.48 -12.87
N ARG A 238 -36.72 18.84 -13.32
CA ARG A 238 -37.88 17.93 -13.36
C ARG A 238 -37.69 16.75 -14.32
N ILE A 239 -36.92 16.93 -15.39
CA ILE A 239 -36.59 15.86 -16.35
C ILE A 239 -35.55 14.91 -15.72
N LYS A 240 -34.52 15.46 -15.06
CA LYS A 240 -33.51 14.65 -14.35
C LYS A 240 -34.08 13.87 -13.17
N ALA A 241 -35.06 14.41 -12.44
CA ALA A 241 -35.71 13.73 -11.33
C ALA A 241 -36.71 12.62 -11.73
N ARG A 242 -36.99 12.47 -13.04
CA ARG A 242 -37.87 11.43 -13.59
C ARG A 242 -37.12 10.29 -14.28
N GLN A 243 -35.79 10.38 -14.37
CA GLN A 243 -34.89 9.31 -14.84
C GLN A 243 -34.23 8.65 -13.63
#